data_AF-A0A2T0RGE9-F1
#
_entry.id   AF-A0A2T0RGE9-F1
#
_cell.length_a   1.000
_cell.length_b   1.000
_cell.length_c   1.000
_cell.angle_alpha   90.00
_cell.angle_beta   90.00
_cell.angle_gamma   90.00
#
_symmetry.space_group_name_H-M   'P 1'
#
loop_
_entity.id
_entity.type
_entity.pdbx_description
1 polymer ?
#
loop_
_entity_poly.entity_id
_entity_poly.type
_entity_poly.pdbx_seq_one_letter_code
_entity_poly.pdbx_strand_id
1 'polypeptide(L)'
;MMFRKERGKKNATSLVKRLSRYTVVLRNEDGQSKPIMETLINGLAPLPSEARQSIIFDRGTEFSAWRRMRDGIGADSWFCDPQAPWQKGTVENTTNRLRRYLPRSTGPMTLTNRYLRSICNRLYATPRKCLGYRTPAEAFERNLPAIRNRLEWKEKSKTALQCEFTG
;
A
#
# COMPACT_ATOMS: atom_id res chain seq x y z
N MET A 1 -9.66 26.15 14.77
CA MET A 1 -8.18 26.19 14.67
C MET A 1 -7.63 25.06 15.53
N MET A 2 -7.39 23.86 14.97
CA MET A 2 -7.04 22.66 15.76
C MET A 2 -6.14 21.73 14.96
N PHE A 3 -5.12 21.21 15.64
CA PHE A 3 -4.06 20.29 15.22
C PHE A 3 -2.85 20.91 14.50
N ARG A 4 -1.91 21.36 15.33
CA ARG A 4 -0.50 21.57 15.00
C ARG A 4 0.09 20.26 14.46
N LYS A 5 0.34 20.19 13.15
CA LYS A 5 1.13 19.12 12.50
C LYS A 5 2.59 19.26 12.94
N GLU A 6 2.95 18.75 14.11
CA GLU A 6 4.35 18.34 14.34
C GLU A 6 4.55 16.99 13.65
N ARG A 7 4.57 17.02 12.31
CA ARG A 7 4.96 15.87 11.49
C ARG A 7 6.47 15.69 11.71
N GLY A 8 6.85 14.73 12.54
CA GLY A 8 8.22 14.22 12.54
C GLY A 8 8.62 13.85 11.10
N LYS A 9 9.84 14.19 10.70
CA LYS A 9 10.32 14.11 9.31
C LYS A 9 10.11 12.72 8.66
N LYS A 10 10.01 11.65 9.45
CA LYS A 10 9.86 10.26 8.97
C LYS A 10 8.42 9.80 9.05
N ASN A 11 7.92 9.25 7.95
CA ASN A 11 6.57 8.71 7.83
C ASN A 11 6.62 7.32 7.16
N ALA A 12 5.49 6.63 7.08
CA ALA A 12 5.40 5.35 6.38
C ALA A 12 4.26 5.34 5.37
N THR A 13 4.47 4.71 4.23
CA THR A 13 3.41 4.44 3.26
C THR A 13 3.09 2.97 3.27
N SER A 14 1.82 2.63 3.38
CA SER A 14 1.34 1.27 3.28
C SER A 14 0.68 1.05 1.92
N LEU A 15 0.99 -0.07 1.27
CA LEU A 15 0.36 -0.52 0.05
C LEU A 15 -0.26 -1.89 0.27
N VAL A 16 -1.49 -2.05 -0.19
CA VAL A 16 -2.25 -3.29 0.01
C VAL A 16 -2.81 -3.77 -1.33
N LYS A 17 -2.47 -4.98 -1.73
CA LYS A 17 -3.09 -5.66 -2.88
C LYS A 17 -4.50 -6.07 -2.49
N ARG A 18 -5.51 -5.57 -3.21
CA ARG A 18 -6.92 -5.80 -2.83
C ARG A 18 -7.30 -7.28 -2.83
N LEU A 19 -6.91 -8.07 -3.83
CA LEU A 19 -7.33 -9.48 -3.88
C LEU A 19 -6.66 -10.37 -2.82
N SER A 20 -5.35 -10.24 -2.63
CA SER A 20 -4.59 -11.12 -1.74
C SER A 20 -4.37 -10.57 -0.34
N ARG A 21 -4.65 -9.27 -0.11
CA ARG A 21 -4.25 -8.54 1.10
C ARG A 21 -2.74 -8.51 1.33
N TYR A 22 -1.96 -8.77 0.28
CA TYR A 22 -0.51 -8.59 0.31
C TYR A 22 -0.19 -7.16 0.68
N THR A 23 0.58 -6.96 1.75
CA THR A 23 0.83 -5.65 2.34
C THR A 23 2.32 -5.36 2.32
N VAL A 24 2.69 -4.20 1.78
CA VAL A 24 4.05 -3.66 1.82
C VAL A 24 4.00 -2.36 2.60
N VAL A 25 4.91 -2.19 3.55
CA VAL A 25 5.07 -0.93 4.30
C VAL A 25 6.46 -0.41 4.01
N LEU A 26 6.50 0.83 3.50
CA LEU A 26 7.72 1.51 3.11
C LEU A 26 7.90 2.71 4.03
N ARG A 27 9.14 2.94 4.47
CA ARG A 27 9.50 4.14 5.22
C ARG A 27 9.83 5.24 4.24
N ASN A 28 9.27 6.44 4.45
CA ASN A 28 9.73 7.63 3.76
C ASN A 28 10.44 8.56 4.74
N GLU A 29 11.52 9.17 4.26
CA GLU A 29 12.33 10.10 5.04
C GLU A 29 11.80 11.54 4.98
N ASP A 30 10.90 11.79 4.04
CA ASP A 30 10.23 13.07 3.83
C ASP A 30 8.77 12.83 3.38
N GLY A 31 7.90 13.80 3.60
CA GLY A 31 6.52 13.85 3.11
C GLY A 31 6.38 14.42 1.69
N GLN A 32 7.50 14.76 1.03
CA GLN A 32 7.49 15.29 -0.33
C GLN A 32 7.08 14.22 -1.34
N SER A 33 6.32 14.63 -2.36
CA SER A 33 5.71 13.67 -3.29
C SER A 33 6.74 12.92 -4.14
N LYS A 34 7.82 13.57 -4.59
CA LYS A 34 8.84 12.92 -5.42
C LYS A 34 9.58 11.79 -4.67
N PRO A 35 10.15 12.02 -3.47
CA PRO A 35 10.75 10.95 -2.67
C PRO A 35 9.80 9.78 -2.34
N ILE A 36 8.53 10.08 -2.06
CA ILE A 36 7.52 9.05 -1.82
C ILE A 36 7.34 8.20 -3.08
N MET A 37 7.17 8.81 -4.25
CA MET A 37 7.03 8.06 -5.50
C MET A 37 8.24 7.19 -5.82
N GLU A 38 9.46 7.70 -5.61
CA GLU A 38 10.68 6.92 -5.81
C GLU A 38 10.77 5.74 -4.83
N THR A 39 10.37 5.95 -3.58
CA THR A 39 10.27 4.88 -2.58
C THR A 39 9.25 3.82 -3.01
N LEU A 40 8.09 4.23 -3.52
CA LEU A 40 7.06 3.33 -4.05
C LEU A 40 7.58 2.51 -5.24
N ILE A 41 8.23 3.17 -6.21
CA ILE A 41 8.83 2.54 -7.38
C ILE A 41 9.83 1.46 -6.95
N ASN A 42 10.76 1.81 -6.06
CA ASN A 42 11.79 0.89 -5.57
C ASN A 42 11.19 -0.26 -4.74
N GLY A 43 10.17 0.01 -3.94
CA GLY A 43 9.48 -1.00 -3.13
C GLY A 43 8.65 -1.99 -3.95
N LEU A 44 8.11 -1.56 -5.10
CA LEU A 44 7.30 -2.39 -6.00
C LEU A 44 8.12 -3.01 -7.15
N ALA A 45 9.33 -2.53 -7.40
CA ALA A 45 10.24 -3.06 -8.42
C ALA A 45 10.47 -4.59 -8.32
N PRO A 46 10.56 -5.21 -7.12
CA PRO A 46 10.72 -6.66 -6.98
C PRO A 46 9.45 -7.47 -7.27
N LEU A 47 8.27 -6.84 -7.31
CA LEU A 47 7.03 -7.55 -7.59
C LEU A 47 6.90 -7.84 -9.09
N PRO A 48 6.28 -8.99 -9.47
CA PRO A 48 5.97 -9.29 -10.86
C PRO A 48 5.18 -8.14 -11.51
N SER A 49 5.42 -7.89 -12.79
CA SER A 49 4.80 -6.80 -13.56
C SER A 49 3.26 -6.83 -13.48
N GLU A 50 2.70 -8.02 -13.47
CA GLU A 50 1.28 -8.34 -13.35
C GLU A 50 0.72 -7.87 -12.01
N ALA A 51 1.50 -7.98 -10.93
CA ALA A 51 1.08 -7.58 -9.61
C ALA A 51 1.10 -6.04 -9.40
N ARG A 52 1.75 -5.28 -10.28
CA ARG A 52 1.94 -3.83 -10.15
C ARG A 52 1.35 -2.99 -11.28
N GLN A 53 0.46 -3.56 -12.11
CA GLN A 53 -0.14 -2.87 -13.25
C GLN A 53 -0.91 -1.59 -12.90
N SER A 54 -1.57 -1.56 -11.73
CA SER A 54 -2.40 -0.42 -11.33
C SER A 54 -2.30 -0.14 -9.83
N ILE A 55 -2.31 1.15 -9.49
CA ILE A 55 -2.23 1.66 -8.12
C ILE A 55 -3.32 2.70 -7.92
N ILE A 56 -4.04 2.60 -6.81
CA ILE A 56 -5.05 3.56 -6.37
C ILE A 56 -4.48 4.32 -5.18
N PHE A 57 -4.41 5.65 -5.32
CA PHE A 57 -4.00 6.57 -4.27
C PHE A 57 -5.20 7.20 -3.56
N ASP A 58 -4.96 7.66 -2.33
CA ASP A 58 -5.81 8.67 -1.73
C ASP A 58 -5.56 10.06 -2.38
N ARG A 59 -6.40 11.05 -2.08
CA ARG A 59 -6.24 12.42 -2.61
C ARG A 59 -5.23 13.27 -1.82
N GLY A 60 -4.26 12.64 -1.15
CA GLY A 60 -3.19 13.35 -0.45
C GLY A 60 -2.29 14.14 -1.41
N THR A 61 -1.83 15.32 -0.98
CA THR A 61 -0.86 16.12 -1.74
C THR A 61 0.50 15.43 -1.83
N GLU A 62 0.75 14.51 -0.90
CA GLU A 62 1.86 13.57 -0.87
C GLU A 62 1.93 12.70 -2.14
N PHE A 63 0.84 12.55 -2.91
CA PHE A 63 0.80 11.76 -4.15
C PHE A 63 0.66 12.60 -5.43
N SER A 64 0.92 13.90 -5.38
CA SER A 64 0.86 14.81 -6.53
C SER A 64 1.79 14.43 -7.71
N ALA A 65 2.91 13.76 -7.44
CA ALA A 65 3.87 13.28 -8.43
C ALA A 65 3.54 11.89 -9.02
N TRP A 66 2.29 11.43 -8.90
CA TRP A 66 1.80 10.11 -9.33
C TRP A 66 2.20 9.71 -10.77
N ARG A 67 2.36 10.68 -11.68
CA ARG A 67 2.78 10.43 -13.07
C ARG A 67 4.09 9.64 -13.15
N ARG A 68 4.99 9.80 -12.17
CA ARG A 68 6.27 9.07 -12.09
C ARG A 68 6.09 7.55 -11.98
N MET A 69 4.94 7.06 -11.50
CA MET A 69 4.68 5.61 -11.41
C MET A 69 4.62 4.96 -12.79
N ARG A 70 4.09 5.67 -13.79
CA ARG A 70 4.05 5.18 -15.17
C ARG A 70 5.46 5.12 -15.75
N ASP A 71 6.25 6.16 -15.54
CA ASP A 71 7.62 6.25 -16.06
C ASP A 71 8.57 5.25 -15.39
N GLY A 72 8.39 4.99 -14.09
CA GLY A 72 9.27 4.12 -13.31
C GLY A 72 8.98 2.63 -13.42
N ILE A 73 7.70 2.22 -13.34
CA ILE A 73 7.31 0.80 -13.31
C ILE A 73 6.21 0.42 -14.29
N GLY A 74 5.77 1.34 -15.15
CA GLY A 74 4.69 1.11 -16.10
C GLY A 74 3.32 0.97 -15.45
N ALA A 75 3.14 1.48 -14.22
CA ALA A 75 1.90 1.33 -13.47
C ALA A 75 0.92 2.48 -13.72
N ASP A 76 -0.33 2.15 -14.02
CA ASP A 76 -1.42 3.11 -14.09
C ASP A 76 -1.78 3.61 -12.69
N SER A 77 -1.93 4.91 -12.53
CA SER A 77 -2.27 5.55 -11.26
C SER A 77 -3.69 6.09 -11.28
N TRP A 78 -4.44 5.78 -10.23
CA TRP A 78 -5.85 6.15 -10.06
C TRP A 78 -6.05 6.81 -8.70
N PHE A 79 -7.17 7.52 -8.52
CA PHE A 79 -7.54 8.15 -7.25
C PHE A 79 -8.89 7.63 -6.77
N CYS A 80 -9.06 7.49 -5.46
CA CYS A 80 -10.36 7.15 -4.88
C CYS A 80 -11.40 8.25 -5.18
N ASP A 81 -12.66 7.89 -5.39
CA ASP A 81 -13.74 8.85 -5.64
C ASP A 81 -14.12 9.64 -4.36
N PRO A 82 -14.59 10.90 -4.49
CA PRO A 82 -15.10 11.64 -3.35
C PRO A 82 -16.31 10.90 -2.79
N GLN A 83 -16.49 10.90 -1.46
CA GLN A 83 -17.64 10.27 -0.79
C GLN A 83 -17.80 8.76 -1.03
N ALA A 84 -16.73 8.06 -1.44
CA ALA A 84 -16.73 6.61 -1.64
C ALA A 84 -15.94 5.84 -0.55
N PRO A 85 -16.39 5.83 0.73
CA PRO A 85 -15.65 5.19 1.82
C PRO A 85 -15.45 3.68 1.61
N TRP A 86 -16.35 3.00 0.88
CA TRP A 86 -16.23 1.58 0.57
C TRP A 86 -14.98 1.25 -0.27
N GLN A 87 -14.42 2.21 -1.01
CA GLN A 87 -13.16 2.02 -1.74
C GLN A 87 -11.96 1.93 -0.79
N LYS A 88 -12.07 2.43 0.45
CA LYS A 88 -10.99 2.48 1.45
C LYS A 88 -10.99 1.36 2.47
N GLY A 89 -12.09 0.62 2.61
CA GLY A 89 -12.25 -0.36 3.70
C GLY A 89 -11.18 -1.46 3.76
N THR A 90 -10.53 -1.80 2.64
CA THR A 90 -9.39 -2.74 2.64
C THR A 90 -8.17 -2.16 3.33
N VAL A 91 -7.79 -0.95 2.91
CA VAL A 91 -6.60 -0.26 3.37
C VAL A 91 -6.77 0.15 4.83
N GLU A 92 -7.93 0.68 5.21
CA GLU A 92 -8.22 1.05 6.60
C GLU A 92 -8.13 -0.15 7.55
N ASN A 93 -8.65 -1.31 7.15
CA ASN A 93 -8.53 -2.55 7.93
C ASN A 93 -7.08 -3.00 8.07
N THR A 94 -6.28 -2.90 7.01
CA THR A 94 -4.85 -3.22 7.07
C THR A 94 -4.10 -2.22 7.94
N THR A 95 -4.38 -0.93 7.84
CA THR A 95 -3.80 0.12 8.68
C THR A 95 -4.12 -0.11 10.14
N ASN A 96 -5.35 -0.51 10.47
CA ASN A 96 -5.71 -0.91 11.85
C ASN A 96 -4.93 -2.12 12.35
N ARG A 97 -4.58 -3.08 11.48
CA ARG A 97 -3.71 -4.21 11.85
C ARG A 97 -2.26 -3.77 12.01
N LEU A 98 -1.77 -2.88 11.14
CA LEU A 98 -0.44 -2.28 11.25
C LEU A 98 -0.28 -1.52 12.56
N ARG A 99 -1.31 -0.79 13.01
CA ARG A 99 -1.31 -0.05 14.27
C ARG A 99 -1.12 -0.91 15.53
N ARG A 100 -1.35 -2.23 15.45
CA ARG A 100 -1.02 -3.15 16.55
C ARG A 100 0.49 -3.32 16.74
N TYR A 101 1.25 -3.12 15.67
CA TYR A 101 2.72 -3.21 15.67
C TYR A 101 3.39 -1.83 15.59
N LEU A 102 2.69 -0.84 15.05
CA LEU A 102 3.13 0.55 14.90
C LEU A 102 2.13 1.47 15.61
N PRO A 103 2.14 1.52 16.96
CA PRO A 103 1.34 2.50 17.69
C PRO A 103 1.70 3.93 17.25
N ARG A 104 0.75 4.87 17.35
CA ARG A 104 0.97 6.27 16.93
C ARG A 104 2.11 6.97 17.68
N SER A 105 2.43 6.51 18.88
CA SER A 105 3.56 6.98 19.69
C SER A 105 4.91 6.36 19.29
N THR A 106 4.97 5.55 18.23
CA THR A 106 6.21 4.91 17.80
C THR A 106 7.20 5.98 17.33
N GLY A 107 8.34 6.07 18.01
CA GLY A 107 9.38 7.02 17.66
C GLY A 107 9.98 6.78 16.27
N PRO A 108 10.44 7.84 15.57
CA PRO A 108 11.03 7.76 14.23
C PRO A 108 12.28 6.89 14.11
N MET A 109 12.94 6.55 15.23
CA MET A 109 14.11 5.65 15.28
C MET A 109 13.73 4.17 15.22
N THR A 110 12.51 3.81 15.64
CA THR A 110 12.04 2.42 15.67
C THR A 110 11.62 1.91 14.28
N LEU A 111 11.38 2.82 13.34
CA LEU A 111 11.02 2.52 11.95
C LEU A 111 12.25 2.12 11.12
N THR A 112 12.86 0.97 11.42
CA THR A 112 13.89 0.39 10.54
C THR A 112 13.24 -0.43 9.43
N ASN A 113 13.87 -0.48 8.25
CA ASN A 113 13.39 -1.31 7.14
C ASN A 113 13.28 -2.79 7.54
N ARG A 114 14.20 -3.28 8.39
CA ARG A 114 14.15 -4.63 8.97
C ARG A 114 12.90 -4.83 9.83
N TYR A 115 12.56 -3.86 10.68
CA TYR A 115 11.38 -3.95 11.53
C TYR A 115 10.09 -3.93 10.68
N LEU A 116 9.97 -3.02 9.72
CA LEU A 116 8.84 -2.96 8.79
C LEU A 116 8.66 -4.25 7.99
N ARG A 117 9.76 -4.82 7.47
CA ARG A 117 9.72 -6.11 6.78
C ARG A 117 9.26 -7.23 7.71
N SER A 118 9.68 -7.23 8.98
CA SER A 118 9.23 -8.25 9.94
C SER A 118 7.72 -8.18 10.21
N ILE A 119 7.16 -6.96 10.28
CA ILE A 119 5.70 -6.75 10.39
C ILE A 119 5.00 -7.24 9.13
N CYS A 120 5.51 -6.88 7.94
CA CYS A 120 4.94 -7.34 6.67
C CYS A 120 4.93 -8.88 6.60
N ASN A 121 6.02 -9.54 6.98
CA ASN A 121 6.12 -11.00 7.00
C ASN A 121 5.09 -11.64 7.96
N ARG A 122 4.89 -11.05 9.14
CA ARG A 122 3.86 -11.53 10.08
C ARG A 122 2.46 -11.37 9.49
N LEU A 123 2.15 -10.22 8.89
CA LEU A 123 0.87 -10.01 8.22
C LEU A 123 0.67 -10.97 7.05
N TYR A 124 1.74 -11.27 6.33
CA TYR A 124 1.77 -12.18 5.18
C TYR A 124 1.53 -13.64 5.58
N ALA A 125 2.00 -14.05 6.76
CA ALA A 125 1.82 -15.39 7.31
C ALA A 125 0.53 -15.57 8.14
N THR A 126 -0.24 -14.51 8.38
CA THR A 126 -1.45 -14.60 9.22
C THR A 126 -2.69 -14.95 8.39
N PRO A 127 -3.37 -16.08 8.67
CA PRO A 127 -4.64 -16.45 8.03
C PRO A 127 -5.72 -15.35 8.11
N ARG A 128 -6.51 -15.18 7.05
CA ARG A 128 -7.61 -14.20 7.00
C ARG A 128 -8.94 -14.89 6.71
N LYS A 129 -9.95 -14.64 7.54
CA LYS A 129 -11.33 -15.11 7.29
C LYS A 129 -11.86 -14.70 5.91
N CYS A 130 -11.58 -13.47 5.47
CA CYS A 130 -11.99 -12.97 4.15
C CYS A 130 -11.27 -13.65 2.95
N LEU A 131 -10.22 -14.43 3.20
CA LEU A 131 -9.52 -15.24 2.21
C LEU A 131 -9.86 -16.74 2.34
N GLY A 132 -10.93 -17.08 3.07
CA GLY A 132 -11.27 -18.47 3.38
C GLY A 132 -10.24 -19.12 4.30
N TYR A 133 -9.75 -18.37 5.30
CA TYR A 133 -8.70 -18.77 6.24
C TYR A 133 -7.34 -19.08 5.61
N ARG A 134 -7.11 -18.63 4.37
CA ARG A 134 -5.78 -18.63 3.76
C ARG A 134 -4.96 -17.43 4.21
N THR A 135 -3.65 -17.59 4.14
CA THR A 135 -2.69 -16.52 4.32
C THR A 135 -2.65 -15.60 3.09
N PRO A 136 -2.29 -14.32 3.25
CA PRO A 136 -2.02 -13.43 2.12
C PRO A 136 -0.96 -13.98 1.15
N ALA A 137 -0.06 -14.84 1.64
CA ALA A 137 0.92 -15.56 0.83
C ALA A 137 0.29 -16.49 -0.19
N GLU A 138 -0.46 -17.46 0.30
CA GLU A 138 -1.16 -18.43 -0.54
C GLU A 138 -2.15 -17.74 -1.49
N ALA A 139 -2.83 -16.69 -0.99
CA ALA A 139 -3.75 -15.92 -1.81
C ALA A 139 -3.02 -15.11 -2.90
N PHE A 140 -1.82 -14.59 -2.64
CA PHE A 140 -1.04 -13.86 -3.65
C PHE A 140 -0.60 -14.78 -4.78
N GLU A 141 -0.01 -15.93 -4.45
CA GLU A 141 0.44 -16.92 -5.43
C GLU A 141 -0.72 -17.43 -6.29
N ARG A 142 -1.86 -17.75 -5.66
CA ARG A 142 -3.05 -18.22 -6.39
C ARG A 142 -3.64 -17.18 -7.33
N ASN A 143 -3.59 -15.89 -6.95
CA ASN A 143 -4.17 -14.82 -7.76
C ASN A 143 -3.23 -14.32 -8.86
N LEU A 144 -1.93 -14.61 -8.80
CA LEU A 144 -0.96 -14.14 -9.79
C LEU A 144 -1.31 -14.56 -11.23
N PRO A 145 -1.69 -15.82 -11.51
CA PRO A 145 -2.14 -16.23 -12.84
C PRO A 145 -3.48 -15.58 -13.24
N ALA A 146 -4.39 -15.38 -12.28
CA ALA A 146 -5.72 -14.80 -12.52
C ALA A 146 -5.69 -13.29 -12.81
N ILE A 147 -4.58 -12.62 -12.49
CA ILE A 147 -4.34 -11.21 -12.85
C ILE A 147 -3.91 -11.09 -14.32
N ARG A 148 -3.18 -12.09 -14.85
CA ARG A 148 -2.67 -12.12 -16.23
C ARG A 148 -3.78 -12.06 -17.29
N ASN A 149 -4.94 -12.66 -17.03
CA ASN A 149 -6.02 -12.82 -18.02
C ASN A 149 -7.13 -11.75 -17.92
N ARG A 150 -6.95 -10.70 -17.09
CA ARG A 150 -8.02 -9.74 -16.79
C ARG A 150 -7.85 -8.43 -17.57
N LEU A 151 -8.60 -8.28 -18.66
CA LEU A 151 -8.47 -7.16 -19.59
C LEU A 151 -9.43 -5.99 -19.31
N GLU A 152 -10.51 -6.19 -18.54
CA GLU A 152 -11.56 -5.16 -18.37
C GLU A 152 -11.38 -4.21 -17.17
N TRP A 153 -11.76 -2.95 -17.40
CA TRP A 153 -11.64 -1.81 -16.48
C TRP A 153 -12.28 -2.02 -15.09
N LYS A 154 -13.51 -2.56 -15.01
CA LYS A 154 -14.20 -2.81 -13.73
C LYS A 154 -13.45 -3.81 -12.84
N GLU A 155 -12.58 -4.61 -13.44
CA GLU A 155 -11.83 -5.63 -12.73
C GLU A 155 -10.39 -5.23 -12.41
N LYS A 156 -9.77 -4.36 -13.23
CA LYS A 156 -8.46 -3.77 -12.92
C LYS A 156 -8.46 -2.96 -11.62
N SER A 157 -9.57 -2.31 -11.28
CA SER A 157 -9.72 -1.62 -9.99
C SER A 157 -9.77 -2.60 -8.80
N LYS A 158 -10.24 -3.84 -9.02
CA LYS A 158 -10.32 -4.90 -7.99
C LYS A 158 -8.97 -5.58 -7.76
N THR A 159 -8.08 -5.56 -8.75
CA THR A 159 -6.73 -6.11 -8.66
C THR A 159 -5.68 -5.08 -8.26
N ALA A 160 -6.01 -3.78 -8.27
CA ALA A 160 -5.07 -2.71 -7.96
C ALA A 160 -4.45 -2.80 -6.55
N LEU A 161 -3.23 -2.26 -6.44
CA LEU A 161 -2.63 -1.92 -5.15
C LEU A 161 -3.29 -0.64 -4.64
N GLN A 162 -3.68 -0.62 -3.37
CA GLN A 162 -4.21 0.59 -2.76
C GLN A 162 -3.18 1.15 -1.79
N CYS A 163 -2.85 2.42 -1.96
CA CYS A 163 -1.81 3.13 -1.23
C CYS A 163 -2.44 4.10 -0.22
N GLU A 164 -1.96 4.07 1.03
CA GLU A 164 -2.34 5.03 2.07
C GLU A 164 -1.10 5.56 2.79
N PHE A 165 -1.09 6.87 3.00
CA PHE A 165 -0.09 7.53 3.81
C PHE A 165 -0.39 7.32 5.30
N THR A 166 0.54 6.68 6.01
CA THR A 166 0.48 6.47 7.46
C THR A 166 1.50 7.39 8.13
N GLY A 167 1.00 8.51 8.66
CA GLY A 167 1.77 9.49 9.45
C GLY A 167 1.27 9.58 10.88
#